data_AF-A0A6C2UVP5-F1
#
_entry.id   AF-A0A6C2UVP5-F1
#
_cell.length_a   1.000
_cell.length_b   1.000
_cell.length_c   1.000
_cell.angle_alpha   90.00
_cell.angle_beta   90.00
_cell.angle_gamma   90.00
#
_symmetry.space_group_name_H-M   'P 1'
#
loop_
_entity.id
_entity.type
_entity.pdbx_description
1 polymer ?
#
loop_
_entity_poly.entity_id
_entity_poly.type
_entity_poly.pdbx_seq_one_letter_code
_entity_poly.pdbx_strand_id
1 'polypeptide(L)'
;MAGITAFAVTAVLALATRGIDLFSAVVLGIITAVGGGTLRDLVLDVPVFWAADLNYIWIALGASFVAFPSFVATKFCEEPFIRD
;
A
#
# COMPACT_ATOMS: atom_id res chain seq x y z
N MET A 1 -4.53 -11.23 -7.42
CA MET A 1 -3.20 -10.70 -7.03
C MET A 1 -3.00 -9.27 -7.54
N ALA A 2 -3.32 -8.97 -8.81
CA ALA A 2 -3.23 -7.61 -9.37
C ALA A 2 -3.95 -6.51 -8.55
N GLY A 3 -5.14 -6.80 -8.00
CA GLY A 3 -5.85 -5.83 -7.15
C GLY A 3 -5.10 -5.44 -5.87
N ILE A 4 -4.41 -6.40 -5.23
CA ILE A 4 -3.59 -6.15 -4.03
C ILE A 4 -2.43 -5.22 -4.38
N THR A 5 -1.74 -5.51 -5.48
CA THR A 5 -0.64 -4.71 -5.99
C THR A 5 -1.10 -3.29 -6.32
N ALA A 6 -2.22 -3.15 -7.04
CA ALA A 6 -2.77 -1.84 -7.40
C ALA A 6 -3.12 -1.01 -6.16
N PHE A 7 -3.83 -1.60 -5.19
CA PHE A 7 -4.22 -0.91 -3.97
C PHE A 7 -3.01 -0.53 -3.09
N ALA A 8 -2.01 -1.41 -2.97
CA ALA A 8 -0.79 -1.10 -2.24
C ALA A 8 -0.03 0.08 -2.88
N VAL A 9 0.11 0.10 -4.21
CA VAL A 9 0.75 1.20 -4.96
C VAL A 9 -0.03 2.50 -4.78
N THR A 10 -1.37 2.46 -4.88
CA THR A 10 -2.22 3.65 -4.66
C THR A 10 -2.06 4.20 -3.24
N ALA A 11 -1.95 3.35 -2.23
CA ALA A 11 -1.75 3.80 -0.85
C ALA A 11 -0.41 4.52 -0.66
N VAL A 12 0.67 3.99 -1.23
CA VAL A 12 2.00 4.63 -1.21
C VAL A 12 1.95 5.99 -1.92
N LEU A 13 1.28 6.05 -3.07
CA LEU A 13 1.13 7.29 -3.84
C LEU A 13 0.32 8.35 -3.09
N ALA A 14 -0.76 7.95 -2.41
CA ALA A 14 -1.61 8.85 -1.64
C ALA A 14 -0.87 9.45 -0.42
N LEU A 15 0.12 8.73 0.11
CA LEU A 15 0.94 9.17 1.22
C LEU A 15 2.21 9.92 0.80
N ALA A 16 2.70 9.75 -0.42
CA ALA A 16 3.98 10.31 -0.88
C ALA A 16 4.11 11.84 -0.70
N THR A 17 2.98 12.57 -0.65
CA THR A 17 2.94 14.02 -0.43
C THR A 17 2.96 14.44 1.05
N ARG A 18 2.86 13.49 1.98
CA ARG A 18 2.71 13.76 3.43
C ARG A 18 3.96 13.47 4.24
N GLY A 19 5.13 13.37 3.60
CA GLY A 19 6.40 13.09 4.29
C GLY A 19 6.37 11.73 4.99
N ILE A 20 6.22 10.66 4.21
CA ILE A 20 6.11 9.30 4.76
C ILE A 20 7.42 8.52 4.77
N ASP A 21 7.61 7.77 5.85
CA ASP A 21 8.67 6.77 5.97
C ASP A 21 8.30 5.47 5.24
N LEU A 22 9.31 4.68 4.91
CA LEU A 22 9.12 3.35 4.29
C LEU A 22 8.19 2.46 5.14
N PHE A 23 8.30 2.55 6.47
CA PHE A 23 7.43 1.79 7.37
C PHE A 23 5.96 2.17 7.22
N SER A 24 5.63 3.46 7.20
CA SER A 24 4.23 3.89 7.05
C SER A 24 3.70 3.62 5.64
N ALA A 25 4.56 3.68 4.61
CA ALA A 25 4.22 3.28 3.25
C ALA A 25 3.84 1.79 3.14
N VAL A 26 4.61 0.92 3.79
CA VAL A 26 4.35 -0.52 3.84
C VAL A 26 3.10 -0.83 4.65
N VAL A 27 2.98 -0.27 5.86
CA VAL A 27 1.82 -0.51 6.72
C VAL A 27 0.53 -0.06 6.05
N LEU A 28 0.48 1.16 5.50
CA LEU A 28 -0.73 1.63 4.82
C LEU A 28 -1.01 0.83 3.55
N GLY A 29 0.02 0.49 2.77
CA GLY A 29 -0.14 -0.34 1.58
C GLY A 29 -0.76 -1.71 1.86
N ILE A 30 -0.32 -2.36 2.93
CA ILE A 30 -0.94 -3.60 3.41
C ILE A 30 -2.39 -3.33 3.80
N ILE A 31 -2.65 -2.38 4.71
CA ILE A 31 -4.01 -2.08 5.21
C ILE A 31 -4.98 -1.80 4.07
N THR A 32 -4.60 -0.97 3.10
CA THR A 32 -5.46 -0.65 1.95
C THR A 32 -5.67 -1.87 1.04
N ALA A 33 -4.63 -2.68 0.82
CA ALA A 33 -4.71 -3.85 -0.06
C ALA A 33 -5.57 -4.98 0.52
N VAL A 34 -5.48 -5.27 1.83
CA VAL A 34 -6.34 -6.27 2.49
C VAL A 34 -7.69 -5.72 2.94
N GLY A 35 -7.81 -4.42 3.18
CA GLY A 35 -9.02 -3.81 3.73
C GLY A 35 -10.27 -4.05 2.89
N GLY A 36 -10.19 -3.83 1.57
CA GLY A 36 -11.33 -4.03 0.67
C GLY A 36 -11.78 -5.49 0.58
N GLY A 37 -10.83 -6.43 0.50
CA GLY A 37 -11.14 -7.86 0.49
C GLY A 37 -11.65 -8.36 1.85
N THR A 38 -11.13 -7.83 2.95
CA THR A 38 -11.62 -8.12 4.30
C THR A 38 -13.06 -7.65 4.48
N LEU A 39 -13.39 -6.42 4.04
CA LEU A 39 -14.76 -5.92 4.08
C LEU A 39 -15.73 -6.79 3.26
N ARG A 40 -15.33 -7.21 2.05
CA ARG A 40 -16.12 -8.13 1.24
C ARG A 40 -16.35 -9.47 1.97
N ASP A 41 -15.30 -10.03 2.55
CA ASP A 41 -15.36 -11.33 3.21
C ASP A 41 -16.22 -11.27 4.49
N LEU A 42 -16.19 -10.16 5.23
CA LEU A 42 -17.09 -9.90 6.36
C LEU A 42 -18.55 -9.79 5.93
N VAL A 43 -18.84 -9.11 4.81
CA VAL A 43 -20.20 -8.97 4.27
C VAL A 43 -20.76 -10.32 3.79
N LEU A 44 -19.89 -11.20 3.29
CA LEU A 44 -20.25 -12.54 2.82
C LEU A 44 -20.23 -13.61 3.90
N ASP A 45 -19.84 -13.26 5.13
CA ASP A 45 -19.67 -14.18 6.27
C ASP A 45 -18.74 -15.38 5.95
N VAL A 46 -17.65 -15.10 5.22
CA VAL A 46 -16.63 -16.09 4.84
C VAL A 46 -15.29 -15.78 5.53
N PRO A 47 -14.43 -16.78 5.77
CA PRO A 47 -13.11 -16.55 6.33
C PRO A 47 -12.29 -15.60 5.47
N VAL A 48 -11.52 -14.71 6.13
CA VAL A 48 -10.74 -13.68 5.43
C VAL A 48 -9.65 -14.30 4.56
N PHE A 49 -9.60 -13.87 3.30
CA PHE A 49 -8.77 -14.47 2.26
C PHE A 49 -7.26 -14.47 2.57
N TRP A 50 -6.77 -13.46 3.29
CA TRP A 50 -5.36 -13.31 3.65
C TRP A 50 -4.93 -14.16 4.85
N ALA A 51 -5.89 -14.65 5.65
CA ALA A 51 -5.61 -15.66 6.67
C ALA A 51 -5.56 -17.07 6.05
N ALA A 52 -6.28 -17.29 4.95
CA ALA A 52 -6.20 -18.53 4.18
C ALA A 52 -4.91 -18.63 3.35
N ASP A 53 -4.40 -17.51 2.83
CA ASP A 53 -3.14 -17.47 2.08
C ASP A 53 -2.30 -16.23 2.43
N LEU A 54 -1.11 -16.46 3.00
CA LEU A 54 -0.18 -15.39 3.37
C LEU A 54 0.50 -14.73 2.16
N ASN A 55 0.45 -15.33 0.96
CA ASN A 55 1.03 -14.75 -0.25
C ASN A 55 0.46 -13.36 -0.58
N TYR A 56 -0.79 -13.12 -0.21
CA TYR A 56 -1.42 -11.81 -0.36
C TYR A 56 -0.70 -10.72 0.45
N ILE A 57 -0.24 -11.04 1.67
CA ILE A 57 0.55 -10.10 2.50
C ILE A 57 1.94 -9.90 1.91
N TRP A 58 2.61 -10.98 1.47
CA TRP A 58 3.93 -10.89 0.85
C TRP A 58 3.93 -10.02 -0.41
N ILE A 59 2.87 -10.11 -1.21
CA ILE A 59 2.71 -9.29 -2.41
C ILE A 59 2.44 -7.84 -2.06
N ALA A 60 1.60 -7.55 -1.05
CA ALA A 60 1.39 -6.18 -0.59
C ALA A 60 2.70 -5.56 -0.07
N LEU A 61 3.47 -6.32 0.71
CA LEU A 61 4.81 -5.95 1.18
C LEU A 61 5.76 -5.62 0.02
N GLY A 62 5.90 -6.55 -0.93
CA GLY A 62 6.77 -6.37 -2.09
C GLY A 62 6.34 -5.20 -2.97
N ALA A 63 5.04 -5.05 -3.20
CA ALA A 63 4.48 -3.95 -3.97
C ALA A 63 4.77 -2.59 -3.31
N SER A 64 4.54 -2.45 -2.00
CA SER A 64 4.87 -1.22 -1.27
C SER A 64 6.36 -0.93 -1.24
N PHE A 65 7.20 -1.95 -1.05
CA PHE A 65 8.65 -1.79 -1.02
C PHE A 65 9.24 -1.38 -2.37
N VAL A 66 8.67 -1.87 -3.49
CA VAL A 66 9.06 -1.46 -4.84
C VAL A 66 8.47 -0.09 -5.21
N ALA A 67 7.22 0.19 -4.81
CA ALA A 67 6.56 1.45 -5.10
C ALA A 67 7.23 2.63 -4.39
N PHE A 68 7.65 2.46 -3.15
CA PHE A 68 8.28 3.51 -2.34
C PHE A 68 9.48 4.18 -3.05
N PRO A 69 10.58 3.50 -3.40
CA PRO A 69 11.71 4.14 -4.06
C PRO A 69 11.36 4.68 -5.45
N SER A 70 10.49 3.98 -6.20
CA SER A 70 10.09 4.37 -7.55
C SER A 70 9.33 5.69 -7.60
N PHE A 71 8.37 5.87 -6.68
CA PHE A 71 7.45 7.02 -6.66
C PHE A 71 7.88 8.13 -5.69
N VAL A 72 8.53 7.80 -4.58
CA VAL A 72 9.06 8.81 -3.64
C VAL A 72 10.23 9.55 -4.27
N ALA A 73 11.10 8.89 -5.05
CA ALA A 73 12.17 9.57 -5.77
C ALA A 73 11.65 10.59 -6.80
N THR A 74 10.49 10.32 -7.43
CA THR A 74 9.86 11.26 -8.37
C THR A 74 9.25 12.47 -7.66
N LYS A 75 8.64 12.27 -6.48
CA LYS A 75 8.07 13.38 -5.69
C LYS A 75 9.12 14.23 -4.97
N PHE A 76 10.24 13.65 -4.53
CA PHE A 76 11.35 14.39 -3.91
C PHE A 76 12.05 15.31 -4.92
N CYS A 77 12.01 14.97 -6.21
CA CYS A 77 12.58 15.79 -7.28
C CYS A 77 11.69 17.00 -7.66
N GLU A 78 10.42 17.04 -7.23
CA GLU A 78 9.45 18.05 -7.69
C GLU A 78 9.11 19.12 -6.64
N GLU A 79 9.36 18.87 -5.34
CA GLU A 79 9.18 19.86 -4.27
C GLU A 79 10.48 20.05 -3.46
N PRO A 80 11.46 20.83 -3.95
CA PRO A 80 12.58 21.23 -3.13
C PRO A 80 12.11 22.29 -2.13
N PHE A 81 11.50 21.88 -1.01
CA PHE A 81 11.48 22.55 0.31
C PHE A 81 11.24 24.10 0.40
N ILE A 82 10.89 24.81 -0.66
CA ILE A 82 10.61 26.24 -0.63
C ILE A 82 9.10 26.43 -0.67
N ARG A 83 8.47 26.26 0.51
CA ARG A 83 7.49 27.20 1.08
C ARG A 83 7.01 26.72 2.46
N ASP A 84 7.46 27.51 3.43
CA ASP A 84 6.91 27.80 4.76
C ASP A 84 7.01 26.74 5.87
#